data_AF-A0A1X7G824-F1
#
_entry.id   AF-A0A1X7G824-F1
#
_cell.length_a   1.000
_cell.length_b   1.000
_cell.length_c   1.000
_cell.angle_alpha   90.00
_cell.angle_beta   90.00
_cell.angle_gamma   90.00
#
_symmetry.space_group_name_H-M   'P 1'
#
loop_
_entity.id
_entity.type
_entity.pdbx_description
1 polymer ?
#
loop_
_entity_poly.entity_id
_entity_poly.type
_entity_poly.pdbx_seq_one_letter_code
_entity_poly.pdbx_strand_id
1 'polypeptide(L)' 'MAGDRPARYDIRKDGYDTWEIFDTLTGRTVSVGGKPRAGLKLDEADVLVDMLNSGDQEPDEETEH' A
#
# COMPACT_ATOMS: atom_id res chain seq x y z
N MET A 1 14.21 2.82 19.54
CA MET A 1 14.33 2.84 18.06
C MET A 1 12.99 2.36 17.56
N ALA A 2 12.12 3.25 17.08
CA ALA A 2 10.87 2.80 16.46
C ALA A 2 11.28 1.93 15.27
N GLY A 3 10.84 0.67 15.27
CA GLY A 3 11.11 -0.23 14.16
C GLY A 3 10.56 0.43 12.90
N ASP A 4 11.43 0.60 11.90
CA ASP A 4 11.02 0.87 10.53
C ASP A 4 10.26 -0.39 10.09
N ARG A 5 8.99 -0.49 10.48
CA ARG A 5 8.11 -1.56 10.01
C ARG A 5 7.93 -1.27 8.51
N PRO A 6 8.37 -2.17 7.62
CA PRO A 6 8.29 -1.91 6.19
C PRO A 6 6.84 -1.65 5.81
N ALA A 7 6.60 -0.59 5.03
CA ALA A 7 5.31 -0.27 4.48
C ALA A 7 4.74 -1.52 3.77
N ARG A 8 3.54 -1.93 4.17
CA ARG A 8 2.82 -3.08 3.57
C ARG A 8 2.44 -2.80 2.13
N TYR A 9 2.19 -1.54 1.83
CA TYR A 9 1.79 -1.07 0.51
C TYR A 9 2.80 -0.06 -0.01
N ASP A 10 3.11 -0.15 -1.29
CA ASP A 10 4.01 0.78 -1.97
C ASP A 10 3.44 1.14 -3.35
N ILE A 11 3.96 2.21 -3.96
CA ILE A 11 3.51 2.68 -5.27
C ILE A 11 4.60 2.44 -6.31
N ARG A 12 4.21 1.84 -7.42
CA ARG A 12 5.11 1.69 -8.57
C ARG A 12 4.55 2.37 -9.80
N LYS A 13 5.45 2.85 -10.64
CA LYS A 13 5.10 3.45 -11.92
C LYS A 13 4.63 2.35 -12.88
N ASP A 14 3.40 2.47 -13.33
CA ASP A 14 2.86 1.70 -14.44
C ASP A 14 3.29 2.35 -15.76
N GLY A 15 3.38 1.58 -16.84
CA GLY A 15 4.04 1.95 -18.10
C GLY A 15 3.48 3.17 -18.85
N TYR A 16 2.45 3.83 -18.32
CA TYR A 16 1.70 4.92 -18.94
C TYR A 16 1.77 6.26 -18.16
N ASP A 17 2.87 6.52 -17.44
CA ASP A 17 2.99 7.67 -16.51
C ASP A 17 1.95 7.68 -15.39
N THR A 18 1.28 6.56 -15.23
CA THR A 18 0.37 6.22 -14.16
C THR A 18 1.09 5.49 -13.06
N TRP A 19 0.47 5.43 -11.89
CA TRP A 19 0.96 4.75 -10.72
C TRP A 19 -0.06 3.70 -10.29
N GLU A 20 0.45 2.61 -9.75
CA GLU A 20 -0.37 1.58 -9.13
C GLU A 20 0.12 1.32 -7.71
N ILE A 21 -0.81 0.96 -6.83
CA ILE A 21 -0.51 0.55 -5.47
C ILE A 21 -0.42 -0.97 -5.47
N PHE A 22 0.70 -1.49 -4.99
CA PHE A 22 0.92 -2.91 -4.84
C PHE A 22 1.27 -3.23 -3.38
N ASP A 23 0.89 -4.42 -2.97
CA ASP A 23 1.26 -4.97 -1.67
C ASP A 23 2.70 -5.52 -1.78
N THR A 24 3.58 -5.09 -0.88
CA THR A 24 5.01 -5.43 -0.91
C THR A 24 5.29 -6.85 -0.42
N LEU A 25 4.38 -7.47 0.34
CA LEU A 25 4.53 -8.86 0.79
C LEU A 25 4.16 -9.87 -0.29
N THR A 26 3.07 -9.61 -0.98
CA THR A 26 2.47 -10.50 -1.97
C THR A 26 2.91 -10.15 -3.39
N GLY A 27 3.39 -8.92 -3.59
CA GLY A 27 3.74 -8.36 -4.91
C GLY A 27 2.54 -8.14 -5.81
N ARG A 28 1.31 -8.15 -5.27
CA ARG A 28 0.06 -8.07 -6.02
C ARG A 28 -0.51 -6.66 -5.98
N THR A 29 -1.11 -6.23 -7.09
CA THR A 29 -1.83 -4.94 -7.17
C THR A 29 -3.01 -4.95 -6.21
N VAL A 30 -3.08 -3.92 -5.36
CA VAL A 30 -4.17 -3.75 -4.39
C VAL A 30 -5.48 -3.46 -5.14
N SER A 31 -6.55 -4.13 -4.75
CA SER A 31 -7.90 -3.89 -5.29
C SER A 31 -8.84 -3.53 -4.16
N VAL A 32 -9.36 -2.30 -4.16
CA VAL A 32 -10.29 -1.82 -3.13
C VAL A 32 -11.67 -1.70 -3.75
N GLY A 33 -12.69 -2.32 -3.15
CA GLY A 33 -14.05 -2.30 -3.68
C GLY A 33 -14.18 -2.98 -5.06
N GLY A 34 -13.36 -3.99 -5.34
CA GLY A 34 -13.38 -4.74 -6.60
C GLY A 34 -12.75 -4.01 -7.79
N LYS A 35 -12.10 -2.85 -7.57
CA LYS A 35 -11.40 -2.10 -8.61
C LYS A 35 -9.90 -2.03 -8.31
N PRO A 36 -9.03 -2.43 -9.25
CA PRO A 36 -7.59 -2.37 -9.06
C PRO A 36 -7.16 -0.91 -8.89
N ARG A 37 -6.27 -0.65 -7.91
CA ARG A 37 -5.64 0.64 -7.67
C ARG A 37 -4.48 0.84 -8.63
N ALA A 38 -4.77 0.79 -9.91
CA ALA A 38 -3.84 1.01 -11.01
C ALA A 38 -4.36 2.15 -11.91
N GLY A 39 -3.46 2.80 -12.64
CA GLY A 39 -3.84 3.93 -13.49
C GLY A 39 -4.02 5.25 -12.72
N LEU A 40 -3.48 5.36 -11.50
CA LEU A 40 -3.62 6.53 -10.64
C LEU A 40 -2.56 7.59 -10.97
N LYS A 41 -2.82 8.85 -10.63
CA LYS A 41 -1.76 9.86 -10.62
C LYS A 41 -0.85 9.66 -9.42
N LEU A 42 0.38 10.19 -9.48
CA LEU A 42 1.33 10.13 -8.36
C LEU A 42 0.70 10.67 -7.07
N ASP A 43 0.12 11.86 -7.13
CA ASP A 43 -0.51 12.54 -5.98
C ASP A 43 -1.66 11.70 -5.37
N GLU A 44 -2.48 11.07 -6.23
CA GLU A 44 -3.55 10.17 -5.77
C GLU A 44 -2.99 8.87 -5.17
N ALA A 45 -1.96 8.31 -5.79
CA ALA A 45 -1.32 7.08 -5.34
C ALA A 45 -0.61 7.28 -4.00
N ASP A 46 0.06 8.42 -3.81
CA ASP A 46 0.78 8.81 -2.59
C ASP A 46 -0.17 8.95 -1.39
N VAL A 47 -1.28 9.67 -1.57
CA VAL A 47 -2.31 9.79 -0.52
C VAL A 47 -2.94 8.44 -0.19
N LEU A 48 -3.22 7.61 -1.20
CA LEU A 48 -3.84 6.31 -0.99
C LEU A 48 -2.90 5.30 -0.33
N VAL A 49 -1.62 5.30 -0.67
CA VAL A 49 -0.63 4.40 -0.05
C VAL A 49 -0.37 4.80 1.39
N ASP A 50 -0.33 6.09 1.70
CA ASP A 50 -0.25 6.58 3.07
C ASP A 50 -1.50 6.20 3.88
N MET A 51 -2.70 6.35 3.30
CA MET A 51 -3.96 5.94 3.92
C MET A 51 -4.03 4.43 4.14
N LEU A 52 -3.56 3.62 3.19
CA LEU A 52 -3.53 2.17 3.31
C LEU A 52 -2.52 1.73 4.37
N ASN A 53 -1.30 2.27 4.37
CA ASN A 53 -0.32 1.94 5.41
C ASN A 53 -0.74 2.44 6.81
N SER A 54 -1.49 3.55 6.89
CA SER A 54 -2.02 4.08 8.16
C SER A 54 -3.25 3.32 8.65
N GLY A 55 -4.13 2.87 7.75
CA GLY A 55 -5.35 2.12 8.08
C GLY A 55 -5.12 0.63 8.34
N ASP A 56 -4.09 0.04 7.73
CA ASP A 56 -3.61 -1.33 7.98
C ASP A 56 -2.65 -1.39 9.18
N GLN A 57 -2.52 -0.29 9.95
CA GLN A 57 -2.08 -0.34 11.34
C GLN A 57 -3.17 -0.99 12.21
N GLU A 58 -3.66 -2.17 11.85
CA GLU A 58 -4.13 -3.10 12.86
C GLU A 58 -2.86 -3.58 13.58
N PRO A 59 -2.66 -3.27 14.87
CA PRO A 59 -1.56 -3.84 15.60
C PRO A 59 -1.82 -5.34 15.69
N ASP A 60 -1.22 -6.12 14.80
CA ASP A 60 -0.91 -7.50 15.11
C ASP A 60 0.23 -7.47 16.13
N GLU A 61 -0.15 -7.15 17.37
CA GLU A 61 0.60 -7.36 18.61
C GLU A 61 -0.39 -7.89 19.67
N GLU A 62 -1.16 -8.91 19.30
CA GLU A 62 -1.64 -9.91 20.27
C GLU A 62 -1.25 -11.28 19.72
N THR A 63 0.00 -11.69 19.90
CA THR A 63 0.38 -13.09 20.19
C THR A 63 1.84 -13.09 20.61
N GLU A 64 2.17 -12.65 21.83
CA GLU A 64 3.35 -13.15 22.54
C GLU A 64 2.96 -13.52 23.99
N HIS A 65 2.66 -14.81 24.14
CA HIS A 65 2.97 -15.72 25.25
C HIS A 65 2.35 -15.56 26.65
#